data_AF-A0A7S0IWJ0-F1
#
_entry.id   AF-A0A7S0IWJ0-F1
#
_cell.length_a   1.000
_cell.length_b   1.000
_cell.length_c   1.000
_cell.angle_alpha   90.00
_cell.angle_beta   90.00
_cell.angle_gamma   90.00
#
_symmetry.space_group_name_H-M   'P 1'
#
loop_
_entity.id
_entity.type
_entity.pdbx_description
1 polymer ?
#
loop_
_entity_poly.entity_id
_entity_poly.type
_entity_poly.pdbx_seq_one_letter_code
_entity_poly.pdbx_strand_id
1 'polypeptide(L)'
;ASCHAQGGFVDMEGQLTTGTKPLNVFARVGSGLMVQAGMDEENEALGPIWGEQFVLARNLPEADAHWDSAEPAWVGRASMSRAHRFLTTRDLSWWWFNVLVFGMHSLGQLHVAVEKLEAMKAAALCWAAVMSDWPDSSEKIGLYVHVYGHASVNSLHLHIVDLTATGPTYRKLAHKNLHIDSVLAVLRDELRRASSAPPQPAVMVSAADATQPPTNPAAVSAGAVAGVLGNGIGERSAADAQRQTPPLMQPRTTGADTVSSAAVATAAVANVAVANASGGSVRCVSLAGSTSAAGSTSAAGSVAGGSVAEAGGGHAGGCVCGLADAGAATSADGNGALQLPPLSHAALAS
;
A
#
# COMPACT_ATOMS: atom_id res chain seq x y z
N ALA A 1 -27.47 9.12 27.72
CA ALA A 1 -27.10 7.96 26.89
C ALA A 1 -25.79 7.40 27.42
N SER A 2 -25.80 6.25 28.09
CA SER A 2 -24.57 5.63 28.59
C SER A 2 -23.82 5.03 27.40
N CYS A 3 -22.74 5.69 27.01
CA CYS A 3 -21.72 5.16 26.13
C CYS A 3 -21.08 3.95 26.82
N HIS A 4 -21.67 2.77 26.63
CA HIS A 4 -20.98 1.52 26.93
C HIS A 4 -19.71 1.51 26.08
N ALA A 5 -18.56 1.64 26.73
CA ALA A 5 -17.28 1.41 26.10
C ALA A 5 -17.25 -0.06 25.65
N GLN A 6 -17.61 -0.29 24.39
CA GLN A 6 -17.49 -1.61 23.78
C GLN A 6 -16.00 -1.93 23.73
N GLY A 7 -15.57 -2.89 24.55
CA GLY A 7 -14.18 -3.35 24.63
C GLY A 7 -13.74 -4.20 23.43
N GLY A 8 -14.34 -3.99 22.26
CA GLY A 8 -14.12 -4.80 21.05
C GLY A 8 -13.30 -4.09 19.98
N PHE A 9 -12.79 -4.87 19.02
CA PHE A 9 -12.15 -4.36 17.79
C PHE A 9 -13.14 -3.98 16.70
N VAL A 10 -14.42 -4.34 16.87
CA VAL A 10 -15.51 -4.11 15.91
C VAL A 10 -16.69 -3.48 16.66
N ASP A 11 -17.30 -2.44 16.09
CA ASP A 11 -18.50 -1.78 16.62
C ASP A 11 -19.81 -2.48 16.18
N MET A 12 -20.95 -1.90 16.54
CA MET A 12 -22.28 -2.48 16.24
C MET A 12 -22.61 -2.45 14.75
N GLU A 13 -21.98 -1.56 14.01
CA GLU A 13 -22.14 -1.34 12.59
C GLU A 13 -21.22 -2.25 11.76
N GLY A 14 -20.42 -3.09 12.41
CA GLY A 14 -19.47 -3.97 11.75
C GLY A 14 -18.26 -3.22 11.20
N GLN A 15 -17.89 -2.09 11.80
CA GLN A 15 -16.68 -1.34 11.45
C GLN A 15 -15.59 -1.56 12.49
N LEU A 16 -14.33 -1.47 12.07
CA LEU A 16 -13.20 -1.51 12.98
C LEU A 16 -13.23 -0.30 13.92
N THR A 17 -13.08 -0.54 15.22
CA THR A 17 -13.10 0.54 16.21
C THR A 17 -11.89 1.47 16.03
N THR A 18 -12.17 2.77 16.04
CA THR A 18 -11.15 3.83 15.93
C THR A 18 -10.75 4.42 17.29
N GLY A 19 -11.21 3.79 18.39
CA GLY A 19 -10.89 4.19 19.75
C GLY A 19 -9.40 4.08 20.08
N THR A 20 -9.04 4.51 21.28
CA THR A 20 -7.66 4.39 21.80
C THR A 20 -7.47 3.14 22.67
N LYS A 21 -8.55 2.40 22.96
CA LYS A 21 -8.57 1.22 23.84
C LYS A 21 -9.61 0.19 23.34
N PRO A 22 -9.20 -0.86 22.61
CA PRO A 22 -7.85 -1.12 22.10
C PRO A 22 -7.44 -0.10 21.02
N LEU A 23 -6.14 0.22 20.92
CA LEU A 23 -5.63 1.11 19.87
C LEU A 23 -5.53 0.35 18.54
N ASN A 24 -6.21 0.84 17.51
CA ASN A 24 -6.06 0.38 16.13
C ASN A 24 -5.51 1.53 15.27
N VAL A 25 -4.18 1.59 15.13
CA VAL A 25 -3.50 2.67 14.41
C VAL A 25 -3.99 2.80 12.96
N PHE A 26 -4.14 1.67 12.26
CA PHE A 26 -4.53 1.66 10.85
C PHE A 26 -5.99 2.06 10.65
N ALA A 27 -6.92 1.66 11.54
CA ALA A 27 -8.31 2.15 11.47
C ALA A 27 -8.40 3.66 11.73
N ARG A 28 -7.58 4.19 12.65
CA ARG A 28 -7.52 5.63 12.92
C ARG A 28 -6.93 6.42 11.76
N VAL A 29 -5.89 5.91 11.10
CA VAL A 29 -5.33 6.53 9.89
C VAL A 29 -6.33 6.42 8.73
N GLY A 30 -6.94 5.25 8.53
CA GLY A 30 -7.98 4.98 7.54
C GLY A 30 -9.17 5.95 7.60
N SER A 31 -9.64 6.25 8.83
CA SER A 31 -10.72 7.21 9.10
C SER A 31 -10.29 8.68 9.08
N GLY A 32 -8.99 8.98 9.00
CA GLY A 32 -8.48 10.35 9.13
C GLY A 32 -8.48 10.90 10.57
N LEU A 33 -8.75 10.07 11.58
CA LEU A 33 -8.69 10.46 13.00
C LEU A 33 -7.26 10.45 13.58
N MET A 34 -6.27 10.05 12.78
CA MET A 34 -4.85 10.12 13.10
C MET A 34 -4.08 10.52 11.84
N VAL A 35 -3.22 11.53 11.99
CA VAL A 35 -2.26 11.98 10.97
C VAL A 35 -0.86 11.82 11.55
N GLN A 36 0.09 11.41 10.72
CA GLN A 36 1.49 11.24 11.10
C GLN A 36 2.35 12.33 10.42
N ALA A 37 3.47 12.70 11.03
CA ALA A 37 4.36 13.69 10.45
C ALA A 37 4.89 13.23 9.07
N GLY A 38 4.81 14.11 8.08
CA GLY A 38 5.23 13.82 6.69
C GLY A 38 4.37 12.77 5.99
N MET A 39 3.16 12.50 6.48
CA MET A 39 2.19 11.60 5.83
C MET A 39 1.46 12.29 4.67
N ASP A 40 1.35 13.62 4.69
CA ASP A 40 0.59 14.40 3.69
C ASP A 40 1.22 14.28 2.31
N GLU A 41 2.53 14.49 2.18
CA GLU A 41 3.27 14.35 0.91
C GLU A 41 3.17 12.92 0.34
N GLU A 42 3.32 11.90 1.20
CA GLU A 42 3.23 10.50 0.77
C GLU A 42 1.81 10.14 0.29
N ASN A 43 0.77 10.68 0.93
CA ASN A 43 -0.62 10.45 0.54
C ASN A 43 -1.06 11.31 -0.65
N GLU A 44 -0.47 12.49 -0.85
CA GLU A 44 -0.62 13.27 -2.08
C GLU A 44 -0.04 12.50 -3.27
N ALA A 45 1.14 11.87 -3.10
CA ALA A 45 1.80 11.06 -4.12
C ALA A 45 1.02 9.80 -4.54
N LEU A 46 0.13 9.27 -3.69
CA LEU A 46 -0.82 8.21 -4.09
C LEU A 46 -1.76 8.69 -5.22
N GLY A 47 -2.03 9.99 -5.29
CA GLY A 47 -2.96 10.59 -6.24
C GLY A 47 -4.43 10.31 -5.93
N PRO A 48 -5.36 10.98 -6.64
CA PRO A 48 -6.78 10.98 -6.28
C PRO A 48 -7.45 9.61 -6.44
N ILE A 49 -7.06 8.82 -7.44
CA ILE A 49 -7.67 7.50 -7.72
C ILE A 49 -7.40 6.52 -6.58
N TRP A 50 -6.16 6.46 -6.11
CA TRP A 50 -5.79 5.54 -5.03
C TRP A 50 -6.09 6.13 -3.64
N GLY A 51 -5.91 7.44 -3.48
CA GLY A 51 -6.13 8.15 -2.22
C GLY A 51 -7.58 8.13 -1.73
N GLU A 52 -8.56 7.86 -2.59
CA GLU A 52 -9.96 7.65 -2.19
C GLU A 52 -10.17 6.29 -1.49
N GLN A 53 -9.40 5.27 -1.84
CA GLN A 53 -9.58 3.91 -1.34
C GLN A 53 -8.57 3.53 -0.26
N PHE A 54 -7.38 4.11 -0.35
CA PHE A 54 -6.22 3.74 0.45
C PHE A 54 -5.59 4.97 1.08
N VAL A 55 -4.81 4.72 2.12
CA VAL A 55 -4.02 5.72 2.82
C VAL A 55 -2.70 5.08 3.26
N LEU A 56 -1.61 5.81 3.13
CA LEU A 56 -0.31 5.41 3.66
C LEU A 56 -0.18 5.80 5.12
N ALA A 57 0.36 4.87 5.89
CA ALA A 57 0.81 5.07 7.24
C ALA A 57 2.33 4.84 7.32
N ARG A 58 2.96 5.56 8.25
CA ARG A 58 4.39 5.49 8.56
C ARG A 58 4.62 4.68 9.83
N ASN A 59 5.83 4.17 9.98
CA ASN A 59 6.23 3.62 11.27
C ASN A 59 6.48 4.76 12.28
N LEU A 60 6.73 4.39 13.53
CA LEU A 60 7.22 5.35 14.52
C LEU A 60 8.60 5.89 14.08
N PRO A 61 8.86 7.21 14.20
CA PRO A 61 10.14 7.79 13.79
C PRO A 61 11.36 7.11 14.41
N GLU A 62 11.27 6.69 15.68
CA GLU A 62 12.32 5.94 16.35
C GLU A 62 12.53 4.53 15.78
N ALA A 63 11.48 3.88 15.28
CA ALA A 63 11.59 2.58 14.64
C ALA A 63 12.24 2.71 13.26
N ASP A 64 11.92 3.77 12.51
CA ASP A 64 12.59 4.11 11.25
C ASP A 64 14.07 4.46 11.49
N ALA A 65 14.41 5.22 12.52
CA ALA A 65 15.79 5.61 12.82
C ALA A 65 16.72 4.44 13.18
N HIS A 66 16.16 3.31 13.66
CA HIS A 66 16.91 2.13 14.07
C HIS A 66 16.71 0.92 13.14
N TRP A 67 16.28 1.14 11.89
CA TRP A 67 15.96 0.08 10.94
C TRP A 67 17.10 -0.94 10.76
N ASP A 68 18.36 -0.48 10.78
CA ASP A 68 19.58 -1.28 10.61
C ASP A 68 20.19 -1.77 11.93
N SER A 69 19.60 -1.42 13.08
CA SER A 69 20.13 -1.78 14.39
C SER A 69 20.06 -3.29 14.63
N ALA A 70 21.20 -3.86 15.01
CA ALA A 70 21.32 -5.25 15.44
C ALA A 70 21.11 -5.44 16.95
N GLU A 71 20.84 -4.37 17.69
CA GLU A 71 20.64 -4.45 19.14
C GLU A 71 19.36 -5.22 19.48
N PRO A 72 19.39 -6.14 20.46
CA PRO A 72 18.21 -6.96 20.80
C PRO A 72 16.95 -6.18 21.15
N ALA A 73 17.07 -4.93 21.61
CA ALA A 73 15.93 -4.06 21.94
C ALA A 73 15.16 -3.57 20.70
N TRP A 74 15.80 -3.57 19.52
CA TRP A 74 15.26 -3.07 18.25
C TRP A 74 14.88 -4.19 17.29
N VAL A 75 15.54 -5.35 17.35
CA VAL A 75 15.25 -6.49 16.46
C VAL A 75 13.82 -7.01 16.69
N GLY A 76 12.96 -6.83 15.68
CA GLY A 76 11.53 -7.16 15.74
C GLY A 76 10.61 -5.99 16.12
N ARG A 77 11.16 -4.82 16.44
CA ARG A 77 10.44 -3.58 16.75
C ARG A 77 10.72 -2.44 15.76
N ALA A 78 11.97 -2.32 15.31
CA ALA A 78 12.38 -1.34 14.31
C ALA A 78 11.75 -1.62 12.94
N SER A 79 11.85 -0.67 12.02
CA SER A 79 11.41 -0.85 10.63
C SER A 79 12.16 -2.01 9.95
N MET A 80 11.49 -2.67 9.00
CA MET A 80 12.07 -3.82 8.29
C MET A 80 13.19 -3.41 7.31
N SER A 81 13.16 -2.17 6.83
CA SER A 81 14.09 -1.61 5.86
C SER A 81 14.24 -0.12 6.10
N ARG A 82 15.24 0.49 5.43
CA ARG A 82 15.46 1.95 5.45
C ARG A 82 14.20 2.72 5.07
N ALA A 83 13.50 2.26 4.03
CA ALA A 83 12.17 2.74 3.66
C ALA A 83 11.16 1.61 3.87
N HIS A 84 10.26 1.79 4.85
CA HIS A 84 9.19 0.85 5.17
C HIS A 84 7.91 1.66 5.42
N ARG A 85 6.86 1.37 4.65
CA ARG A 85 5.53 1.97 4.79
C ARG A 85 4.43 0.93 4.89
N PHE A 86 3.25 1.39 5.28
CA PHE A 86 2.05 0.57 5.35
C PHE A 86 0.97 1.21 4.49
N LEU A 87 0.42 0.47 3.54
CA LEU A 87 -0.79 0.87 2.82
C LEU A 87 -2.00 0.21 3.47
N THR A 88 -2.93 1.00 3.99
CA THR A 88 -4.18 0.52 4.60
C THR A 88 -5.39 1.01 3.83
N THR A 89 -6.55 0.38 4.07
CA THR A 89 -7.83 0.75 3.48
C THR A 89 -8.54 1.85 4.28
N ARG A 90 -9.28 2.72 3.58
CA ARG A 90 -10.24 3.66 4.20
C ARG A 90 -11.57 3.01 4.56
N ASP A 91 -11.93 1.93 3.88
CA ASP A 91 -13.06 1.08 4.25
C ASP A 91 -12.71 0.30 5.52
N LEU A 92 -13.42 0.60 6.60
CA LEU A 92 -13.21 0.04 7.93
C LEU A 92 -14.05 -1.20 8.18
N SER A 93 -14.75 -1.74 7.18
CA SER A 93 -15.62 -2.89 7.41
C SER A 93 -14.81 -4.07 7.95
N TRP A 94 -15.32 -4.70 9.01
CA TRP A 94 -14.55 -5.66 9.80
C TRP A 94 -14.05 -6.83 8.98
N TRP A 95 -14.77 -7.27 7.94
CA TRP A 95 -14.38 -8.40 7.10
C TRP A 95 -13.12 -8.12 6.27
N TRP A 96 -12.69 -6.86 6.15
CA TRP A 96 -11.42 -6.54 5.54
C TRP A 96 -10.23 -6.74 6.46
N PHE A 97 -10.39 -6.93 7.77
CA PHE A 97 -9.28 -6.85 8.75
C PHE A 97 -8.14 -7.85 8.52
N ASN A 98 -8.39 -8.97 7.85
CA ASN A 98 -7.37 -9.98 7.59
C ASN A 98 -7.64 -10.75 6.30
N VAL A 99 -6.58 -11.04 5.54
CA VAL A 99 -6.70 -11.78 4.27
C VAL A 99 -7.25 -13.20 4.43
N LEU A 100 -7.13 -13.80 5.63
CA LEU A 100 -7.68 -15.14 5.89
C LEU A 100 -9.21 -15.20 5.90
N VAL A 101 -9.89 -14.07 6.08
CA VAL A 101 -11.37 -14.03 6.10
C VAL A 101 -11.98 -13.60 4.77
N PHE A 102 -11.15 -13.35 3.75
CA PHE A 102 -11.62 -12.93 2.45
C PHE A 102 -12.43 -14.05 1.79
N GLY A 103 -13.62 -13.70 1.30
CA GLY A 103 -14.59 -14.67 0.75
C GLY A 103 -15.47 -15.37 1.80
N MET A 104 -15.24 -15.19 3.10
CA MET A 104 -16.07 -15.81 4.15
C MET A 104 -17.35 -15.02 4.47
N HIS A 105 -17.34 -13.68 4.34
CA HIS A 105 -18.50 -12.84 4.72
C HIS A 105 -19.68 -13.04 3.77
N SER A 106 -19.42 -13.28 2.48
CA SER A 106 -20.39 -13.85 1.55
C SER A 106 -19.65 -14.51 0.38
N LEU A 107 -20.08 -15.70 -0.02
CA LEU A 107 -19.44 -16.51 -1.06
C LEU A 107 -19.37 -15.81 -2.43
N GLY A 108 -20.12 -14.72 -2.62
CA GLY A 108 -20.09 -13.89 -3.83
C GLY A 108 -18.96 -12.85 -3.86
N GLN A 109 -18.23 -12.60 -2.78
CA GLN A 109 -17.30 -11.47 -2.68
C GLN A 109 -15.82 -11.81 -2.94
N LEU A 110 -15.51 -13.05 -3.33
CA LEU A 110 -14.13 -13.44 -3.59
C LEU A 110 -13.49 -12.64 -4.74
N HIS A 111 -14.26 -12.30 -5.78
CA HIS A 111 -13.80 -11.41 -6.86
C HIS A 111 -13.45 -10.01 -6.34
N VAL A 112 -14.29 -9.43 -5.46
CA VAL A 112 -14.04 -8.13 -4.82
C VAL A 112 -12.75 -8.15 -4.01
N ALA A 113 -12.47 -9.25 -3.30
CA ALA A 113 -11.24 -9.40 -2.54
C ALA A 113 -9.99 -9.46 -3.43
N VAL A 114 -10.08 -10.17 -4.57
CA VAL A 114 -9.02 -10.20 -5.59
C VAL A 114 -8.78 -8.80 -6.15
N GLU A 115 -9.84 -8.11 -6.58
CA GLU A 115 -9.77 -6.74 -7.12
C GLU A 115 -9.18 -5.75 -6.10
N LYS A 116 -9.59 -5.83 -4.83
CA LYS A 116 -9.06 -4.99 -3.75
C LYS A 116 -7.56 -5.19 -3.55
N LEU A 117 -7.07 -6.43 -3.53
CA LEU A 117 -5.64 -6.72 -3.37
C LEU A 117 -4.82 -6.36 -4.61
N GLU A 118 -5.37 -6.54 -5.82
CA GLU A 118 -4.74 -6.07 -7.06
C GLU A 118 -4.63 -4.54 -7.06
N ALA A 119 -5.67 -3.84 -6.64
CA ALA A 119 -5.67 -2.39 -6.48
C ALA A 119 -4.66 -1.93 -5.42
N MET A 120 -4.58 -2.60 -4.26
CA MET A 120 -3.56 -2.30 -3.24
C MET A 120 -2.13 -2.52 -3.77
N LYS A 121 -1.90 -3.62 -4.51
CA LYS A 121 -0.60 -3.89 -5.14
C LYS A 121 -0.24 -2.79 -6.15
N ALA A 122 -1.16 -2.44 -7.03
CA ALA A 122 -0.96 -1.41 -8.04
C ALA A 122 -0.71 -0.03 -7.41
N ALA A 123 -1.51 0.35 -6.41
CA ALA A 123 -1.35 1.60 -5.66
C ALA A 123 0.04 1.68 -4.99
N ALA A 124 0.46 0.61 -4.30
CA ALA A 124 1.76 0.56 -3.65
C ALA A 124 2.93 0.70 -4.64
N LEU A 125 2.88 0.01 -5.78
CA LEU A 125 3.92 0.09 -6.81
C LEU A 125 3.93 1.44 -7.53
N CYS A 126 2.77 2.01 -7.84
CA CYS A 126 2.70 3.34 -8.47
C CYS A 126 3.17 4.44 -7.53
N TRP A 127 2.80 4.36 -6.25
CA TRP A 127 3.31 5.26 -5.24
C TRP A 127 4.83 5.17 -5.13
N ALA A 128 5.38 3.97 -4.96
CA ALA A 128 6.84 3.81 -4.84
C ALA A 128 7.60 4.31 -6.08
N ALA A 129 7.02 4.18 -7.27
CA ALA A 129 7.64 4.65 -8.51
C ALA A 129 7.74 6.18 -8.63
N VAL A 130 6.93 6.94 -7.89
CA VAL A 130 6.99 8.42 -7.88
C VAL A 130 7.78 8.99 -6.70
N MET A 131 8.11 8.15 -5.72
CA MET A 131 8.89 8.56 -4.55
C MET A 131 10.39 8.48 -4.85
N SER A 132 11.09 9.61 -4.71
CA SER A 132 12.51 9.72 -5.09
C SER A 132 13.48 8.87 -4.26
N ASP A 133 13.09 8.47 -3.06
CA ASP A 133 13.88 7.66 -2.12
C ASP A 133 13.60 6.15 -2.23
N TRP A 134 12.71 5.74 -3.13
CA TRP A 134 12.34 4.34 -3.35
C TRP A 134 13.08 3.70 -4.53
N PRO A 135 13.22 2.36 -4.54
CA PRO A 135 13.83 1.67 -5.67
C PRO A 135 13.07 1.88 -6.98
N ASP A 136 13.83 2.06 -8.06
CA ASP A 136 13.35 2.28 -9.43
C ASP A 136 12.67 1.07 -10.08
N SER A 137 12.81 -0.12 -9.50
CA SER A 137 12.27 -1.38 -10.01
C SER A 137 11.35 -2.05 -9.00
N SER A 138 10.19 -2.53 -9.46
CA SER A 138 9.23 -3.27 -8.64
C SER A 138 9.80 -4.55 -8.04
N GLU A 139 10.83 -5.16 -8.64
CA GLU A 139 11.49 -6.36 -8.10
C GLU A 139 12.29 -6.09 -6.81
N LYS A 140 12.64 -4.82 -6.58
CA LYS A 140 13.34 -4.35 -5.39
C LYS A 140 12.37 -3.90 -4.29
N ILE A 141 11.05 -4.07 -4.50
CA ILE A 141 10.01 -3.67 -3.56
C ILE A 141 9.29 -4.93 -3.06
N GLY A 142 9.35 -5.18 -1.76
CA GLY A 142 8.65 -6.27 -1.10
C GLY A 142 7.27 -5.83 -0.66
N LEU A 143 6.25 -6.63 -1.01
CA LEU A 143 4.86 -6.37 -0.64
C LEU A 143 4.31 -7.53 0.19
N TYR A 144 4.09 -7.29 1.47
CA TYR A 144 3.75 -8.34 2.44
C TYR A 144 2.52 -7.99 3.26
N VAL A 145 1.66 -8.98 3.52
CA VAL A 145 0.62 -8.89 4.55
C VAL A 145 1.00 -9.78 5.72
N HIS A 146 0.56 -9.41 6.93
CA HIS A 146 0.66 -10.27 8.11
C HIS A 146 -0.71 -10.88 8.41
N VAL A 147 -0.78 -12.21 8.44
CA VAL A 147 -2.03 -12.95 8.69
C VAL A 147 -2.39 -12.99 10.18
N TYR A 148 -3.64 -13.30 10.49
CA TYR A 148 -4.11 -13.43 11.87
C TYR A 148 -3.25 -14.46 12.65
N GLY A 149 -2.93 -14.16 13.91
CA GLY A 149 -1.94 -14.89 14.71
C GLY A 149 -0.50 -14.37 14.56
N HIS A 150 -0.20 -13.65 13.47
CA HIS A 150 1.10 -12.98 13.26
C HIS A 150 0.99 -11.45 13.16
N ALA A 151 -0.18 -10.92 12.80
CA ALA A 151 -0.49 -9.50 12.75
C ALA A 151 -0.39 -8.84 14.13
N SER A 152 0.28 -7.68 14.19
CA SER A 152 0.38 -6.88 15.42
C SER A 152 -0.83 -5.98 15.65
N VAL A 153 -1.62 -5.73 14.60
CA VAL A 153 -2.83 -4.89 14.64
C VAL A 153 -3.93 -5.58 13.83
N ASN A 154 -5.14 -5.62 14.37
CA ASN A 154 -6.32 -6.22 13.72
C ASN A 154 -6.92 -5.24 12.68
N SER A 155 -6.20 -5.04 11.59
CA SER A 155 -6.63 -4.23 10.44
C SER A 155 -5.79 -4.63 9.23
N LEU A 156 -6.34 -4.55 8.02
CA LEU A 156 -5.58 -4.87 6.82
C LEU A 156 -4.58 -3.76 6.50
N HIS A 157 -3.32 -4.15 6.48
CA HIS A 157 -2.22 -3.28 6.07
C HIS A 157 -1.24 -4.09 5.22
N LEU A 158 -0.87 -3.52 4.08
CA LEU A 158 0.17 -4.02 3.20
C LEU A 158 1.49 -3.35 3.58
N HIS A 159 2.46 -4.13 4.03
CA HIS A 159 3.82 -3.68 4.23
C HIS A 159 4.48 -3.47 2.86
N ILE A 160 4.99 -2.26 2.63
CA ILE A 160 5.80 -1.89 1.49
C ILE A 160 7.23 -1.75 1.99
N VAL A 161 8.17 -2.54 1.46
CA VAL A 161 9.53 -2.72 2.00
C VAL A 161 10.55 -2.51 0.89
N ASP A 162 11.50 -1.59 1.09
CA ASP A 162 12.69 -1.47 0.24
C ASP A 162 13.63 -2.68 0.46
N LEU A 163 13.70 -3.57 -0.54
CA LEU A 163 14.53 -4.78 -0.48
C LEU A 163 16.01 -4.51 -0.74
N THR A 164 16.39 -3.29 -1.19
CA THR A 164 17.79 -2.91 -1.38
C THR A 164 18.49 -2.55 -0.07
N ALA A 165 17.70 -2.21 0.95
CA ALA A 165 18.18 -1.76 2.26
C ALA A 165 17.37 -2.39 3.40
N THR A 166 17.35 -3.72 3.49
CA THR A 166 16.69 -4.45 4.60
C THR A 166 17.56 -4.50 5.85
N GLY A 167 16.96 -4.39 7.02
CA GLY A 167 17.63 -4.49 8.32
C GLY A 167 17.41 -5.83 9.04
N PRO A 168 17.98 -6.01 10.25
CA PRO A 168 17.82 -7.22 11.06
C PRO A 168 16.37 -7.61 11.35
N THR A 169 15.48 -6.62 11.53
CA THR A 169 14.05 -6.87 11.80
C THR A 169 13.34 -7.58 10.63
N TYR A 170 13.70 -7.28 9.38
CA TYR A 170 13.14 -7.98 8.21
C TYR A 170 13.40 -9.49 8.29
N ARG A 171 14.63 -9.90 8.61
CA ARG A 171 14.98 -11.32 8.76
C ARG A 171 14.27 -11.95 9.95
N LYS A 172 14.22 -11.24 11.09
CA LYS A 172 13.53 -11.72 12.30
C LYS A 172 12.04 -11.97 12.05
N LEU A 173 11.39 -11.10 11.28
CA LEU A 173 9.97 -11.15 10.99
C LEU A 173 9.63 -11.86 9.67
N ALA A 174 10.61 -12.45 8.98
CA ALA A 174 10.39 -13.13 7.70
C ALA A 174 9.30 -14.21 7.77
N HIS A 175 9.18 -14.92 8.90
CA HIS A 175 8.13 -15.91 9.14
C HIS A 175 6.70 -15.34 9.18
N LYS A 176 6.54 -14.02 9.34
CA LYS A 176 5.24 -13.32 9.31
C LYS A 176 4.91 -12.75 7.93
N ASN A 177 5.92 -12.61 7.07
CA ASN A 177 5.81 -11.92 5.79
C ASN A 177 5.17 -12.84 4.74
N LEU A 178 3.85 -12.75 4.58
CA LEU A 178 3.13 -13.41 3.50
C LEU A 178 3.11 -12.50 2.27
N HIS A 179 3.77 -12.92 1.20
CA HIS A 179 3.87 -12.13 -0.03
C HIS A 179 2.48 -11.94 -0.68
N ILE A 180 2.17 -10.71 -1.13
CA ILE A 180 0.85 -10.39 -1.70
C ILE A 180 0.50 -11.28 -2.91
N ASP A 181 1.49 -11.61 -3.74
CA ASP A 181 1.26 -12.48 -4.90
C ASP A 181 0.89 -13.92 -4.52
N SER A 182 1.35 -14.41 -3.37
CA SER A 182 0.93 -15.71 -2.86
C SER A 182 -0.55 -15.68 -2.44
N VAL A 183 -0.99 -14.58 -1.80
CA VAL A 183 -2.40 -14.37 -1.45
C VAL A 183 -3.27 -14.30 -2.70
N LEU A 184 -2.88 -13.48 -3.67
CA LEU A 184 -3.58 -13.34 -4.95
C LEU A 184 -3.66 -14.68 -5.71
N ALA A 185 -2.58 -15.47 -5.72
CA ALA A 185 -2.57 -16.77 -6.38
C ALA A 185 -3.63 -17.72 -5.78
N VAL A 186 -3.71 -17.79 -4.45
CA VAL A 186 -4.69 -18.63 -3.74
C VAL A 186 -6.11 -18.14 -3.98
N LEU A 187 -6.39 -16.84 -3.80
CA LEU A 187 -7.75 -16.30 -3.97
C LEU A 187 -8.26 -16.44 -5.41
N ARG A 188 -7.39 -16.25 -6.41
CA ARG A 188 -7.74 -16.48 -7.82
C ARG A 188 -8.03 -17.96 -8.10
N ASP A 189 -7.31 -18.87 -7.45
CA ASP A 189 -7.55 -20.31 -7.58
C ASP A 189 -8.86 -20.75 -6.94
N GLU A 190 -9.16 -20.22 -5.75
CA GLU A 190 -10.45 -20.39 -5.10
C GLU A 190 -11.59 -19.81 -5.95
N LEU A 191 -11.39 -18.65 -6.58
CA LEU A 191 -12.37 -18.03 -7.45
C LEU A 191 -12.66 -18.92 -8.67
N ARG A 192 -11.62 -19.46 -9.32
CA ARG A 192 -11.79 -20.42 -10.42
C ARG A 192 -12.55 -21.67 -9.99
N ARG A 193 -12.23 -22.24 -8.82
CA ARG A 193 -12.93 -23.41 -8.27
C ARG A 193 -14.40 -23.10 -7.99
N ALA A 194 -14.68 -21.96 -7.36
CA ALA A 194 -16.05 -21.54 -7.05
C ALA A 194 -16.87 -21.32 -8.33
N SER A 195 -16.28 -20.75 -9.39
CA SER A 195 -16.94 -20.56 -10.68
C SER A 195 -17.12 -21.87 -11.48
N SER A 196 -16.31 -22.89 -11.22
CA SER A 196 -16.38 -24.19 -11.92
C SER A 196 -17.18 -25.24 -11.16
N ALA A 197 -17.49 -25.00 -9.89
CA ALA A 197 -18.27 -25.93 -9.09
C ALA A 197 -19.67 -26.06 -9.69
N PRO A 198 -20.19 -27.29 -9.87
CA PRO A 198 -21.60 -27.46 -10.22
C PRO A 198 -22.44 -26.76 -9.13
N PRO A 199 -23.56 -26.13 -9.49
CA PRO A 199 -24.43 -25.49 -8.51
C PRO A 199 -24.74 -26.50 -7.42
N GLN A 200 -24.23 -26.23 -6.21
CA GLN A 200 -24.50 -27.07 -5.06
C GLN A 200 -26.03 -27.10 -4.92
N PRO A 201 -26.67 -28.28 -4.88
CA PRO A 201 -28.10 -28.35 -4.66
C PRO A 201 -28.36 -27.56 -3.38
N ALA A 202 -29.24 -26.55 -3.47
CA ALA A 202 -29.54 -25.68 -2.34
C ALA A 202 -29.81 -26.59 -1.15
N VAL A 203 -28.89 -26.59 -0.17
CA VAL A 203 -29.09 -27.34 1.07
C VAL A 203 -30.29 -26.65 1.69
N MET A 204 -31.48 -27.22 1.47
CA MET A 204 -32.68 -26.82 2.15
C MET A 204 -32.40 -27.12 3.61
N VAL A 205 -31.90 -26.11 4.33
CA VAL A 205 -31.83 -26.13 5.78
C VAL A 205 -33.28 -26.32 6.21
N SER A 206 -33.61 -27.57 6.54
CA SER A 206 -34.97 -27.95 6.90
C SER A 206 -35.38 -27.06 8.07
N ALA A 207 -36.43 -26.27 7.86
CA ALA A 207 -36.99 -25.38 8.88
C ALA A 207 -37.44 -26.13 10.17
N ALA A 208 -37.36 -27.47 10.17
CA ALA A 208 -37.75 -28.33 11.28
C ALA A 208 -36.79 -28.32 12.49
N ASP A 209 -35.58 -27.75 12.38
CA ASP A 209 -34.63 -27.72 13.51
C ASP A 209 -34.65 -26.40 14.32
N ALA A 210 -35.55 -25.47 13.98
CA ALA A 210 -35.68 -24.17 14.64
C ALA A 210 -36.50 -24.19 15.95
N THR A 211 -36.93 -25.37 16.44
CA THR A 211 -37.76 -25.51 17.64
C THR A 211 -37.03 -25.97 18.89
N GLN A 212 -35.72 -26.22 18.86
CA GLN A 212 -34.98 -26.46 20.11
C GLN A 212 -34.58 -25.13 20.76
N PRO A 213 -35.13 -24.78 21.94
CA PRO A 213 -34.64 -23.65 22.70
C PRO A 213 -33.16 -23.91 23.07
N PRO A 214 -32.30 -22.88 23.10
CA PRO A 214 -30.91 -23.03 23.49
C PRO A 214 -30.87 -23.57 24.92
N THR A 215 -30.49 -24.85 25.07
CA THR A 215 -30.18 -25.40 26.38
C THR A 215 -28.86 -24.77 26.82
N ASN A 216 -28.97 -23.83 27.75
CA ASN A 216 -27.89 -23.07 28.33
C ASN A 216 -26.94 -24.04 29.07
N PRO A 217 -25.69 -24.30 28.61
CA PRO A 217 -24.77 -25.15 29.35
C PRO A 217 -24.06 -24.31 30.42
N ALA A 218 -24.84 -23.78 31.36
CA ALA A 218 -24.33 -23.12 32.55
C ALA A 218 -24.39 -24.11 33.73
N ALA A 219 -23.41 -25.01 33.80
CA ALA A 219 -22.86 -25.62 35.02
C ALA A 219 -22.10 -26.91 34.68
N VAL A 220 -20.83 -26.79 34.31
CA VAL A 220 -19.86 -27.85 34.60
C VAL A 220 -18.87 -27.27 35.60
N SER A 221 -18.94 -27.84 36.79
CA SER A 221 -18.18 -27.54 37.98
C SER A 221 -16.67 -27.59 37.74
N ALA A 222 -15.97 -26.59 38.26
CA ALA A 222 -14.53 -26.58 38.40
C ALA A 222 -14.09 -27.68 39.39
N GLY A 223 -13.71 -28.84 38.86
CA GLY A 223 -12.97 -29.87 39.58
C GLY A 223 -11.47 -29.64 39.42
N ALA A 224 -10.81 -29.33 40.54
CA ALA A 224 -9.36 -29.18 40.64
C ALA A 224 -8.63 -30.46 40.21
N VAL A 225 -7.68 -30.34 39.28
CA VAL A 225 -6.63 -31.33 39.06
C VAL A 225 -5.29 -30.60 39.01
N ALA A 226 -4.55 -30.70 40.11
CA ALA A 226 -3.13 -30.40 40.16
C ALA A 226 -2.36 -31.59 39.58
N GLY A 227 -1.47 -31.36 38.61
CA GLY A 227 -0.62 -32.43 38.08
C GLY A 227 0.15 -32.07 36.79
N VAL A 228 1.32 -31.45 36.98
CA VAL A 228 2.64 -31.68 36.35
C VAL A 228 2.74 -32.15 34.87
N LEU A 229 3.74 -31.56 34.19
CA LEU A 229 4.28 -31.75 32.82
C LEU A 229 3.77 -30.65 31.86
N GLY A 230 4.57 -29.71 31.34
CA GLY A 230 5.99 -29.71 31.01
C GLY A 230 6.14 -29.62 29.49
N ASN A 231 6.20 -28.40 28.94
CA ASN A 231 7.04 -28.01 27.79
C ASN A 231 6.77 -26.55 27.38
N GLY A 232 7.85 -25.77 27.33
CA GLY A 232 7.84 -24.34 27.11
C GLY A 232 7.61 -23.94 25.66
N ILE A 233 6.61 -23.08 25.46
CA ILE A 233 6.51 -22.18 24.31
C ILE A 233 6.27 -20.81 24.91
N GLY A 234 7.23 -19.90 24.72
CA GLY A 234 7.24 -18.59 25.38
C GLY A 234 6.09 -17.72 24.91
N GLU A 235 5.07 -17.58 25.76
CA GLU A 235 4.08 -16.52 25.70
C GLU A 235 4.79 -15.17 25.84
N ARG A 236 4.81 -14.36 24.78
CA ARG A 236 4.97 -12.92 24.92
C ARG A 236 3.60 -12.29 24.73
N SER A 237 3.10 -11.79 25.86
CA SER A 237 1.86 -11.05 26.02
C SER A 237 1.79 -9.86 25.06
N ALA A 238 0.59 -9.64 24.50
CA ALA A 238 0.21 -8.43 23.76
C ALA A 238 0.32 -7.12 24.60
N ALA A 239 0.72 -7.20 25.87
CA ALA A 239 0.89 -6.06 26.77
C ALA A 239 2.13 -5.18 26.46
N ASP A 240 3.15 -5.69 25.75
CA ASP A 240 4.35 -4.90 25.47
C ASP A 240 4.21 -3.92 24.30
N ALA A 241 3.20 -4.08 23.44
CA ALA A 241 2.89 -3.11 22.38
C ALA A 241 2.08 -1.89 22.88
N GLN A 242 1.59 -1.90 24.13
CA GLN A 242 0.70 -0.86 24.68
C GLN A 242 1.32 0.06 25.73
N ARG A 243 2.62 -0.11 26.08
CA ARG A 243 3.23 0.62 27.22
C ARG A 243 4.03 1.88 26.90
N GLN A 244 3.98 2.42 25.68
CA GLN A 244 4.73 3.63 25.34
C GLN A 244 3.92 4.59 24.49
N THR A 245 2.93 5.25 25.10
CA THR A 245 2.49 6.57 24.65
C THR A 245 3.38 7.62 25.31
N PRO A 246 4.19 8.41 24.58
CA PRO A 246 4.85 9.57 25.16
C PRO A 246 3.80 10.61 25.60
N PRO A 247 4.07 11.41 26.64
CA PRO A 247 3.14 12.44 27.09
C PRO A 247 2.91 13.48 25.99
N LEU A 248 1.64 13.87 25.79
CA LEU A 248 1.23 14.97 24.92
C LEU A 248 2.01 16.25 25.31
N MET A 249 2.92 16.70 24.44
CA MET A 249 3.45 18.06 24.53
C MET A 249 2.34 19.04 24.18
N GLN A 250 1.98 19.91 25.13
CA GLN A 250 1.08 21.04 24.86
C GLN A 250 1.80 22.11 24.03
N PRO A 251 1.14 22.72 23.03
CA PRO A 251 1.75 23.75 22.21
C PRO A 251 1.92 25.05 23.01
N ARG A 252 3.14 25.61 22.97
CA ARG A 252 3.42 26.99 23.37
C ARG A 252 2.84 27.93 22.31
N THR A 253 2.02 28.87 22.75
CA THR A 253 1.56 30.01 21.95
C THR A 253 2.69 31.04 21.81
N THR A 254 3.10 31.35 20.59
CA THR A 254 3.86 32.58 20.28
C THR A 254 3.24 33.25 19.05
N GLY A 255 3.18 34.58 19.11
CA GLY A 255 2.33 35.41 18.29
C GLY A 255 2.78 35.67 16.84
N ALA A 256 1.82 36.25 16.12
CA ALA A 256 1.90 37.31 15.14
C ALA A 256 2.43 37.01 13.71
N ASP A 257 1.43 36.95 12.83
CA ASP A 257 1.34 37.28 11.40
C ASP A 257 2.44 38.18 10.80
N THR A 258 2.94 37.78 9.63
CA THR A 258 2.56 38.35 8.31
C THR A 258 3.38 37.70 7.20
N VAL A 259 2.75 37.03 6.24
CA VAL A 259 3.38 36.74 4.94
C VAL A 259 2.39 36.84 3.79
N SER A 260 2.86 37.49 2.74
CA SER A 260 2.19 37.86 1.51
C SER A 260 1.75 36.65 0.67
N SER A 261 0.56 36.74 0.10
CA SER A 261 -0.03 35.76 -0.83
C SER A 261 0.71 35.78 -2.18
N ALA A 262 1.44 34.71 -2.50
CA ALA A 262 1.79 34.36 -3.86
C ALA A 262 1.00 33.10 -4.26
N ALA A 263 0.17 33.23 -5.31
CA ALA A 263 -0.59 32.13 -5.87
C ALA A 263 0.37 31.11 -6.50
N VAL A 264 0.45 29.92 -5.91
CA VAL A 264 1.08 28.74 -6.52
C VAL A 264 0.02 28.03 -7.36
N ALA A 265 0.22 28.01 -8.67
CA ALA A 265 -0.56 27.18 -9.58
C ALA A 265 -0.06 25.74 -9.47
N THR A 266 -0.79 24.88 -8.75
CA THR A 266 -0.49 23.45 -8.69
C THR A 266 -1.06 22.77 -9.94
N ALA A 267 -0.19 22.27 -10.81
CA ALA A 267 -0.58 21.38 -11.89
C ALA A 267 -0.90 20.00 -11.30
N ALA A 268 -2.17 19.60 -11.32
CA ALA A 268 -2.58 18.26 -10.91
C ALA A 268 -2.09 17.24 -11.96
N VAL A 269 -1.16 16.36 -11.56
CA VAL A 269 -0.74 15.22 -12.35
C VAL A 269 -1.71 14.07 -12.10
N ALA A 270 -2.46 13.66 -13.12
CA ALA A 270 -3.28 12.46 -13.05
C ALA A 270 -2.40 11.23 -13.36
N ASN A 271 -2.19 10.37 -12.37
CA ASN A 271 -1.55 9.08 -12.58
C ASN A 271 -2.60 8.06 -13.00
N VAL A 272 -2.50 7.54 -14.22
CA VAL A 272 -3.34 6.43 -14.69
C VAL A 272 -2.48 5.16 -14.65
N ALA A 273 -2.87 4.23 -13.78
CA ALA A 273 -2.31 2.88 -13.82
C ALA A 273 -3.05 2.08 -14.89
N VAL A 274 -2.35 1.67 -15.93
CA VAL A 274 -2.87 0.69 -16.89
C VAL A 274 -2.37 -0.68 -16.45
N ALA A 275 -3.21 -1.42 -15.74
CA ALA A 275 -2.95 -2.82 -15.43
C ALA A 275 -3.25 -3.66 -16.68
N ASN A 276 -2.24 -4.33 -17.24
CA ASN A 276 -2.46 -5.30 -18.31
C ASN A 276 -2.89 -6.64 -17.67
N ALA A 277 -4.03 -7.19 -18.09
CA ALA A 277 -4.63 -8.41 -17.53
C ALA A 277 -3.73 -9.67 -17.62
N SER A 278 -2.59 -9.58 -18.33
CA SER A 278 -1.64 -10.67 -18.55
C SER A 278 -0.47 -10.74 -17.56
N GLY A 279 -0.48 -9.97 -16.47
CA GLY A 279 0.58 -10.04 -15.44
C GLY A 279 1.91 -9.37 -15.83
N GLY A 280 1.91 -8.58 -16.90
CA GLY A 280 3.06 -7.73 -17.29
C GLY A 280 3.08 -6.40 -16.54
N SER A 281 4.30 -5.91 -16.28
CA SER A 281 4.68 -4.60 -15.69
C SER A 281 3.54 -3.58 -15.57
N VAL A 282 3.20 -3.20 -14.33
CA VAL A 282 2.33 -2.04 -14.07
C VAL A 282 3.10 -0.80 -14.54
N ARG A 283 2.61 -0.14 -15.59
CA ARG A 283 3.11 1.16 -16.01
C ARG A 283 2.19 2.23 -15.45
N CYS A 284 2.71 3.04 -14.57
CA CYS A 284 2.04 4.24 -14.08
C CYS A 284 2.33 5.34 -15.10
N VAL A 285 1.33 5.71 -15.87
CA VAL A 285 1.48 6.79 -16.86
C VAL A 285 1.11 8.08 -16.16
N SER A 286 2.11 8.94 -15.98
CA SER A 286 1.90 10.32 -15.58
C SER A 286 1.36 11.08 -16.80
N LEU A 287 0.07 11.41 -16.79
CA LEU A 287 -0.50 12.30 -17.79
C LEU A 287 -0.21 13.74 -17.36
N ALA A 288 0.96 14.25 -17.75
CA ALA A 288 1.26 15.67 -17.63
C ALA A 288 0.44 16.44 -18.68
N GLY A 289 -0.71 16.97 -18.28
CA GLY A 289 -1.49 17.87 -19.11
C GLY A 289 -0.79 19.21 -19.23
N SER A 290 -0.19 19.52 -20.39
CA SER A 290 0.30 20.88 -20.67
C SER A 290 -0.90 21.78 -20.96
N THR A 291 -1.27 22.65 -20.02
CA THR A 291 -2.20 23.74 -20.32
C THR A 291 -1.45 24.85 -21.04
N SER A 292 -1.54 24.87 -22.37
CA SER A 292 -1.10 26.03 -23.16
C SER A 292 -2.09 27.18 -22.93
N ALA A 293 -1.67 28.21 -22.19
CA ALA A 293 -2.43 29.44 -22.06
C ALA A 293 -2.48 30.16 -23.42
N ALA A 294 -3.67 30.24 -24.02
CA ALA A 294 -3.91 31.05 -25.20
C ALA A 294 -3.88 32.54 -24.81
N GLY A 295 -2.89 33.27 -25.34
CA GLY A 295 -2.77 34.71 -25.18
C GLY A 295 -3.82 35.47 -26.00
N SER A 296 -4.47 36.44 -25.38
CA SER A 296 -5.28 37.45 -26.05
C SER A 296 -4.43 38.66 -26.41
N THR A 297 -4.45 39.02 -27.69
CA THR A 297 -3.84 40.25 -28.22
C THR A 297 -4.77 41.44 -28.00
N SER A 298 -4.25 42.54 -27.49
CA SER A 298 -4.81 43.87 -27.71
C SER A 298 -3.70 44.85 -28.13
N ALA A 299 -4.02 45.64 -29.14
CA ALA A 299 -3.15 46.64 -29.75
C ALA A 299 -3.63 48.04 -29.34
N ALA A 300 -2.69 48.95 -29.06
CA ALA A 300 -2.79 50.40 -29.30
C ALA A 300 -1.41 51.07 -29.07
N GLY A 301 -1.08 52.09 -29.89
CA GLY A 301 0.21 52.81 -29.97
C GLY A 301 0.56 53.69 -28.76
N SER A 302 1.51 54.65 -28.80
CA SER A 302 2.19 55.37 -29.86
C SER A 302 3.24 56.31 -29.22
N VAL A 303 4.43 56.41 -29.85
CA VAL A 303 5.31 57.61 -30.03
C VAL A 303 6.24 58.18 -28.91
N ALA A 304 7.50 58.33 -29.37
CA ALA A 304 8.55 59.34 -29.12
C ALA A 304 9.54 59.25 -27.95
N GLY A 305 10.83 59.40 -28.31
CA GLY A 305 11.85 60.07 -27.49
C GLY A 305 13.22 59.39 -27.55
N GLY A 306 14.11 59.83 -28.45
CA GLY A 306 15.47 59.32 -28.57
C GLY A 306 16.49 59.95 -27.61
N SER A 307 17.66 59.34 -27.48
CA SER A 307 18.98 59.95 -27.77
C SER A 307 20.12 59.05 -27.27
N VAL A 308 21.29 59.32 -27.86
CA VAL A 308 22.50 58.52 -27.96
C VAL A 308 23.45 58.85 -26.81
N ALA A 309 24.17 57.86 -26.27
CA ALA A 309 25.56 58.05 -25.81
C ALA A 309 26.31 56.72 -25.78
N GLU A 310 27.45 56.72 -26.44
CA GLU A 310 28.46 55.66 -26.50
C GLU A 310 29.13 55.38 -25.14
N ALA A 311 29.66 54.16 -25.03
CA ALA A 311 31.09 53.85 -24.86
C ALA A 311 31.34 52.79 -23.77
N GLY A 312 32.14 51.77 -24.13
CA GLY A 312 32.95 51.05 -23.14
C GLY A 312 32.91 49.53 -23.20
N GLY A 313 33.55 48.95 -24.22
CA GLY A 313 34.60 47.95 -24.04
C GLY A 313 34.27 46.57 -23.44
N GLY A 314 34.53 45.53 -24.25
CA GLY A 314 35.48 44.51 -23.82
C GLY A 314 35.01 43.05 -23.80
N HIS A 315 35.67 42.26 -24.64
CA HIS A 315 35.97 40.81 -24.50
C HIS A 315 34.78 39.84 -24.68
N ALA A 316 34.62 39.23 -25.85
CA ALA A 316 35.38 38.08 -26.39
C ALA A 316 34.99 36.74 -25.74
N GLY A 317 34.39 35.85 -26.53
CA GLY A 317 34.14 34.46 -26.15
C GLY A 317 32.94 33.82 -26.84
N GLY A 318 32.99 33.69 -28.18
CA GLY A 318 32.03 32.88 -28.93
C GLY A 318 32.45 31.41 -29.01
N CYS A 319 31.46 30.52 -29.11
CA CYS A 319 31.55 29.17 -29.71
C CYS A 319 30.09 28.70 -29.92
N VAL A 320 29.45 29.01 -31.04
CA VAL A 320 29.45 28.31 -32.35
C VAL A 320 28.97 26.86 -32.26
N CYS A 321 27.74 26.69 -32.73
CA CYS A 321 27.10 25.44 -33.13
C CYS A 321 27.79 24.86 -34.37
N GLY A 322 27.95 23.54 -34.44
CA GLY A 322 28.40 22.85 -35.64
C GLY A 322 27.75 21.48 -35.77
N LEU A 323 26.76 21.39 -36.66
CA LEU A 323 26.43 20.15 -37.37
C LEU A 323 27.58 19.78 -38.30
N ALA A 324 27.89 18.49 -38.41
CA ALA A 324 28.30 17.88 -39.67
C ALA A 324 28.04 16.37 -39.63
N ASP A 325 27.71 15.91 -40.83
CA ASP A 325 27.05 14.68 -41.22
C ASP A 325 28.05 13.67 -41.81
N ALA A 326 27.54 12.48 -42.09
CA ALA A 326 28.01 11.48 -43.07
C ALA A 326 29.20 10.55 -42.74
N GLY A 327 28.94 9.25 -42.92
CA GLY A 327 29.99 8.23 -43.11
C GLY A 327 29.50 6.79 -43.02
N ALA A 328 28.83 6.30 -44.07
CA ALA A 328 28.33 4.95 -44.25
C ALA A 328 29.40 3.90 -44.59
N ALA A 329 29.15 2.63 -44.21
CA ALA A 329 29.52 1.38 -44.91
C ALA A 329 28.85 0.19 -44.17
N THR A 330 27.71 -0.37 -44.64
CA THR A 330 27.56 -1.57 -45.52
C THR A 330 28.33 -2.81 -45.04
N SER A 331 27.68 -3.83 -44.47
CA SER A 331 27.10 -5.04 -45.13
C SER A 331 27.54 -6.24 -44.25
N ALA A 332 26.91 -7.42 -44.12
CA ALA A 332 25.80 -8.09 -44.78
C ALA A 332 25.28 -9.21 -43.84
N ASP A 333 24.00 -9.52 -44.00
CA ASP A 333 23.35 -10.84 -44.02
C ASP A 333 23.57 -11.90 -42.92
N GLY A 334 22.43 -12.39 -42.40
CA GLY A 334 22.36 -13.60 -41.57
C GLY A 334 20.93 -13.95 -41.14
N ASN A 335 20.03 -14.14 -42.10
CA ASN A 335 18.68 -14.66 -41.91
C ASN A 335 18.73 -16.10 -41.35
N GLY A 336 18.17 -16.34 -40.17
CA GLY A 336 18.12 -17.66 -39.53
C GLY A 336 16.74 -17.99 -39.00
N ALA A 337 15.83 -18.35 -39.91
CA ALA A 337 14.53 -18.93 -39.57
C ALA A 337 14.73 -20.34 -39.00
N LEU A 338 14.34 -20.55 -37.73
CA LEU A 338 14.23 -21.88 -37.13
C LEU A 338 12.83 -22.43 -37.38
N GLN A 339 12.75 -23.22 -38.44
CA GLN A 339 11.60 -24.05 -38.81
C GLN A 339 11.86 -25.43 -38.22
N LEU A 340 11.02 -25.88 -37.28
CA LEU A 340 11.03 -27.27 -36.80
C LEU A 340 9.88 -28.06 -37.45
N PRO A 341 10.09 -29.36 -37.73
CA PRO A 341 9.25 -30.15 -38.64
C PRO A 341 7.92 -30.60 -38.00
N PRO A 342 6.91 -30.94 -38.82
CA PRO A 342 5.72 -31.65 -38.35
C PRO A 342 6.01 -33.14 -38.20
N LEU A 343 5.17 -33.86 -37.43
CA LEU A 343 4.84 -35.30 -37.42
C LEU A 343 4.38 -35.64 -35.97
N SER A 344 3.35 -36.43 -35.66
CA SER A 344 2.35 -37.20 -36.41
C SER A 344 1.28 -37.66 -35.41
N HIS A 345 0.01 -37.72 -35.82
CA HIS A 345 -1.04 -38.46 -35.11
C HIS A 345 -0.80 -39.97 -35.28
N ALA A 346 -0.83 -40.73 -34.18
CA ALA A 346 -1.20 -42.15 -34.17
C ALA A 346 -1.95 -42.48 -32.87
N ALA A 347 -3.10 -43.11 -33.03
CA ALA A 347 -4.00 -43.61 -32.00
C ALA A 347 -3.54 -44.97 -31.43
N LEU A 348 -4.06 -45.34 -30.25
CA LEU A 348 -4.43 -46.67 -29.71
C LEU A 348 -4.35 -46.58 -28.18
N ALA A 349 -5.46 -46.49 -27.44
CA ALA A 349 -6.32 -47.61 -27.00
C ALA A 349 -5.57 -48.65 -26.16
N SER A 350 -5.75 -48.58 -24.84
CA SER A 350 -5.86 -49.67 -23.87
C SER A 350 -6.47 -49.10 -22.58
#